data_AF-A0A838KFV2-F1
#
_entry.id   AF-A0A838KFV2-F1
#
_cell.length_a   1.000
_cell.length_b   1.000
_cell.length_c   1.000
_cell.angle_alpha   90.00
_cell.angle_beta   90.00
_cell.angle_gamma   90.00
#
_symmetry.space_group_name_H-M   'P 1'
#
loop_
_entity.id
_entity.type
_entity.pdbx_description
1 polymer ?
#
loop_
_entity_poly.entity_id
_entity_poly.type
_entity_poly.pdbx_seq_one_letter_code
_entity_poly.pdbx_strand_id
1 'polypeptide(L)'
;MGYTTDFVGWVQIDPPLNEHETEYLRAFSRTRRWDRPGGKYVVLPHPLAEDEPTLDDRSDAHNRPAHGEPGPWCPWLPSTDGRVLAFDGREKAYDAVAWLRYLIRAFLAPGAEASAGTDPQFTGFSFDHVCDGAVAACRRDTGRTSLILVTDNEVDELVLMPGVPEDVVWAGLPYEEEVDRARQRAAARRAAYDERLVGRVPT
;
A
#
# COMPACT_ATOMS: atom_id res chain seq x y z
N MET A 1 -6.99 -17.69 1.11
CA MET A 1 -6.57 -17.78 -0.31
C MET A 1 -6.13 -16.40 -0.76
N GLY A 2 -4.96 -16.26 -1.38
CA GLY A 2 -4.50 -14.96 -1.86
C GLY A 2 -3.77 -15.06 -3.17
N TYR A 3 -3.96 -14.05 -4.01
CA TYR A 3 -3.29 -13.92 -5.30
C TYR A 3 -2.19 -12.86 -5.21
N THR A 4 -1.20 -13.00 -6.09
CA THR A 4 -0.10 -12.04 -6.23
C THR A 4 -0.28 -11.28 -7.54
N THR A 5 -0.08 -9.98 -7.48
CA THR A 5 -0.11 -9.09 -8.65
C THR A 5 1.19 -8.30 -8.67
N ASP A 6 1.85 -8.30 -9.82
CA ASP A 6 2.98 -7.41 -10.07
C ASP A 6 2.46 -6.07 -10.57
N PHE A 7 2.99 -4.98 -10.02
CA PHE A 7 2.69 -3.62 -10.47
C PHE A 7 3.96 -2.95 -10.99
N VAL A 8 3.84 -2.27 -12.14
CA VAL A 8 4.94 -1.53 -12.77
C VAL A 8 4.43 -0.16 -13.21
N GLY A 9 5.10 0.89 -12.75
CA GLY A 9 4.70 2.28 -13.00
C GLY A 9 4.53 3.07 -11.71
N TRP A 10 3.97 4.26 -11.82
CA TRP A 10 3.73 5.17 -10.70
C TRP A 10 2.65 6.18 -11.05
N VAL A 11 2.12 6.83 -10.02
CA VAL A 11 1.20 7.97 -10.13
C VAL A 11 1.97 9.20 -9.65
N GLN A 12 2.10 10.22 -10.47
CA GLN A 12 2.67 11.52 -10.10
C GLN A 12 1.70 12.30 -9.22
N ILE A 13 2.24 13.12 -8.33
CA ILE A 13 1.52 14.02 -7.42
C ILE A 13 2.06 15.44 -7.66
N ASP A 14 1.19 16.38 -8.00
CA ASP A 14 1.54 17.80 -8.22
C ASP A 14 0.55 18.74 -7.51
N PRO A 15 1.00 19.66 -6.64
CA PRO A 15 2.37 19.84 -6.18
C PRO A 15 2.86 18.60 -5.40
N PRO A 16 4.19 18.38 -5.27
CA PRO A 16 4.72 17.28 -4.46
C PRO A 16 4.26 17.37 -3.01
N LEU A 17 4.07 16.21 -2.37
CA LEU A 17 3.78 16.13 -0.94
C LEU A 17 4.86 16.83 -0.11
N ASN A 18 4.43 17.53 0.92
CA ASN A 18 5.35 18.03 1.94
C ASN A 18 5.84 16.91 2.86
N GLU A 19 6.78 17.23 3.75
CA GLU A 19 7.39 16.26 4.66
C GLU A 19 6.36 15.60 5.58
N HIS A 20 5.43 16.38 6.14
CA HIS A 20 4.41 15.90 7.07
C HIS A 20 3.41 14.96 6.40
N GLU A 21 2.95 15.30 5.20
CA GLU A 21 2.10 14.44 4.36
C GLU A 21 2.80 13.13 4.00
N THR A 22 4.08 13.23 3.59
CA THR A 22 4.88 12.08 3.20
C THR A 22 5.08 11.13 4.37
N GLU A 23 5.45 11.64 5.55
CA GLU A 23 5.61 10.83 6.76
C GLU A 23 4.31 10.14 7.16
N TYR A 24 3.20 10.89 7.20
CA TYR A 24 1.90 10.36 7.55
C TYR A 24 1.48 9.25 6.57
N LEU A 25 1.50 9.49 5.26
CA LEU A 25 1.03 8.52 4.27
C LEU A 25 1.92 7.27 4.20
N ARG A 26 3.23 7.40 4.47
CA ARG A 26 4.12 6.25 4.65
C ARG A 26 3.73 5.42 5.87
N ALA A 27 3.45 6.06 6.99
CA ALA A 27 3.09 5.38 8.21
C ALA A 27 1.67 4.77 8.09
N PHE A 28 0.73 5.47 7.45
CA PHE A 28 -0.61 4.98 7.11
C PHE A 28 -0.53 3.67 6.32
N SER A 29 0.28 3.62 5.26
CA SER A 29 0.37 2.44 4.38
C SER A 29 1.15 1.28 5.02
N ARG A 30 2.03 1.59 5.98
CA ARG A 30 2.79 0.57 6.73
C ARG A 30 2.04 -0.02 7.91
N THR A 31 0.92 0.58 8.32
CA THR A 31 0.12 0.10 9.46
C THR A 31 -1.12 -0.63 8.96
N ARG A 32 -1.43 -1.77 9.59
CA ARG A 32 -2.66 -2.50 9.28
C ARG A 32 -3.85 -1.61 9.57
N ARG A 33 -4.82 -1.52 8.67
CA ARG A 33 -6.08 -0.77 8.78
C ARG A 33 -7.19 -1.67 9.34
N TRP A 34 -7.96 -1.15 10.29
CA TRP A 34 -9.06 -1.85 10.95
C TRP A 34 -9.89 -0.85 11.78
N ASP A 35 -11.12 -1.23 12.10
CA ASP A 35 -12.08 -0.42 12.87
C ASP A 35 -11.63 -0.26 14.34
N ARG A 36 -10.74 0.70 14.56
CA ARG A 36 -10.07 0.93 15.84
C ARG A 36 -10.60 2.16 16.58
N PRO A 37 -10.46 2.20 17.93
CA PRO A 37 -10.71 3.40 18.71
C PRO A 37 -9.85 4.59 18.20
N GLY A 38 -10.50 5.75 18.02
CA GLY A 38 -9.87 6.96 17.48
C GLY A 38 -10.13 7.20 15.99
N GLY A 39 -10.69 6.21 15.28
CA GLY A 39 -11.23 6.40 13.93
C GLY A 39 -10.28 6.04 12.79
N LYS A 40 -10.80 6.18 11.56
CA LYS A 40 -10.20 5.68 10.31
C LYS A 40 -8.91 6.37 9.87
N TYR A 41 -8.41 7.35 10.60
CA TYR A 41 -7.20 8.11 10.25
C TYR A 41 -6.07 7.96 11.26
N VAL A 42 -6.30 7.24 12.36
CA VAL A 42 -5.24 7.03 13.35
C VAL A 42 -4.11 6.20 12.75
N VAL A 43 -2.89 6.70 12.93
CA VAL A 43 -1.63 6.03 12.59
C VAL A 43 -0.83 5.89 13.88
N LEU A 44 -0.55 4.65 14.29
CA LEU A 44 0.20 4.39 15.52
C LEU A 44 1.71 4.60 15.29
N PRO A 45 2.46 5.12 16.27
CA PRO A 45 3.89 5.24 16.16
C PRO A 45 4.57 3.86 16.17
N HIS A 46 5.46 3.67 15.19
CA HIS A 46 6.49 2.63 15.08
C HIS A 46 6.09 1.20 14.58
N PRO A 47 6.58 0.75 13.41
CA PRO A 47 6.36 -0.61 12.86
C PRO A 47 7.15 -1.74 13.56
N LEU A 48 7.73 -1.46 14.73
CA LEU A 48 8.33 -2.46 15.64
C LEU A 48 7.62 -2.46 17.01
N ALA A 49 6.60 -1.61 17.20
CA ALA A 49 5.74 -1.61 18.37
C ALA A 49 4.48 -2.47 18.13
N GLU A 50 4.62 -3.56 17.36
CA GLU A 50 3.72 -4.72 17.52
C GLU A 50 4.12 -5.53 18.78
N ASP A 51 4.54 -4.84 19.85
CA ASP A 51 4.54 -5.43 21.18
C ASP A 51 3.07 -5.48 21.62
N GLU A 52 2.50 -6.64 21.33
CA GLU A 52 1.26 -7.24 21.80
C GLU A 52 -0.01 -6.36 21.78
N PRO A 53 -1.05 -6.74 21.01
CA PRO A 53 -2.38 -6.23 21.27
C PRO A 53 -2.79 -6.63 22.69
N THR A 54 -2.72 -5.69 23.64
CA THR A 54 -3.33 -5.81 24.98
C THR A 54 -4.86 -5.73 24.95
N LEU A 55 -5.47 -5.80 23.76
CA LEU A 55 -6.90 -5.82 23.54
C LEU A 55 -7.23 -7.08 22.75
N ASP A 56 -7.66 -8.11 23.48
CA ASP A 56 -8.34 -9.33 23.03
C ASP A 56 -8.23 -9.59 21.51
N ASP A 57 -7.11 -10.21 21.12
CA ASP A 57 -6.65 -10.58 19.76
C ASP A 57 -7.63 -11.52 19.00
N ARG A 58 -8.86 -11.64 19.49
CA ARG A 58 -9.95 -12.50 19.03
C ARG A 58 -11.19 -11.73 18.60
N SER A 59 -11.17 -10.41 18.69
CA SER A 59 -12.28 -9.58 18.21
C SER A 59 -12.31 -9.55 16.68
N ASP A 60 -13.45 -9.91 16.09
CA ASP A 60 -13.75 -9.75 14.66
C ASP A 60 -13.44 -8.35 14.12
N ALA A 61 -13.36 -7.33 14.98
CA ALA A 61 -13.01 -5.96 14.62
C ALA A 61 -11.62 -5.84 13.99
N HIS A 62 -10.64 -6.66 14.41
CA HIS A 62 -9.27 -6.60 13.87
C HIS A 62 -9.16 -7.04 12.39
N ASN A 63 -10.18 -7.78 11.91
CA ASN A 63 -10.29 -8.21 10.52
C ASN A 63 -11.27 -7.35 9.70
N ARG A 64 -11.84 -6.29 10.29
CA ARG A 64 -12.79 -5.40 9.61
C ARG A 64 -12.14 -4.04 9.39
N PRO A 65 -11.94 -3.60 8.13
CA PRO A 65 -11.52 -2.23 7.86
C PRO A 65 -12.54 -1.22 8.39
N ALA A 66 -12.09 0.00 8.72
CA ALA A 66 -13.03 1.03 9.13
C ALA A 66 -13.96 1.40 7.96
N HIS A 67 -15.14 1.95 8.27
CA HIS A 67 -16.13 2.27 7.24
C HIS A 67 -15.55 3.16 6.11
N GLY A 68 -15.57 2.64 4.89
CA GLY A 68 -15.10 3.32 3.68
C GLY A 68 -13.62 3.11 3.34
N GLU A 69 -12.84 2.41 4.18
CA GLU A 69 -11.50 1.92 3.81
C GLU A 69 -11.64 0.66 2.93
N PRO A 70 -10.85 0.52 1.85
CA PRO A 70 -10.96 -0.63 0.94
C PRO A 70 -10.59 -1.98 1.58
N GLY A 71 -9.63 -1.99 2.50
CA GLY A 71 -9.13 -3.22 3.10
C GLY A 71 -8.18 -2.97 4.28
N PRO A 72 -7.46 -4.01 4.75
CA PRO A 72 -6.57 -3.89 5.90
C PRO A 72 -5.16 -3.40 5.55
N TRP A 73 -4.76 -3.37 4.28
CA TRP A 73 -3.40 -2.98 3.90
C TRP A 73 -3.43 -2.12 2.64
N CYS A 74 -2.94 -0.89 2.73
CA CYS A 74 -2.77 -0.01 1.57
C CYS A 74 -1.44 -0.34 0.86
N PRO A 75 -1.46 -0.72 -0.43
CA PRO A 75 -0.26 -1.13 -1.15
C PRO A 75 0.54 0.02 -1.77
N TRP A 76 0.07 1.26 -1.65
CA TRP A 76 0.68 2.43 -2.28
C TRP A 76 1.50 3.22 -1.28
N LEU A 77 2.74 3.54 -1.63
CA LEU A 77 3.62 4.38 -0.84
C LEU A 77 4.04 5.61 -1.63
N PRO A 78 4.08 6.80 -1.01
CA PRO A 78 4.72 7.94 -1.64
C PRO A 78 6.24 7.70 -1.76
N SER A 79 6.88 8.35 -2.73
CA SER A 79 8.34 8.48 -2.82
C SER A 79 8.89 9.35 -1.70
N THR A 80 10.20 9.33 -1.49
CA THR A 80 10.82 10.05 -0.36
C THR A 80 10.77 11.56 -0.56
N ASP A 81 10.66 11.99 -1.81
CA ASP A 81 10.53 13.38 -2.23
C ASP A 81 9.08 13.81 -2.48
N GLY A 82 8.09 12.98 -2.12
CA GLY A 82 6.67 13.32 -2.20
C GLY A 82 6.08 13.41 -3.61
N ARG A 83 6.84 13.10 -4.66
CA ARG A 83 6.44 13.34 -6.06
C ARG A 83 5.58 12.26 -6.68
N VAL A 84 5.65 11.04 -6.18
CA VAL A 84 4.95 9.90 -6.79
C VAL A 84 4.39 8.94 -5.75
N LEU A 85 3.26 8.30 -6.05
CA LEU A 85 2.82 7.06 -5.41
C LEU A 85 3.27 5.88 -6.25
N ALA A 86 3.85 4.87 -5.60
CA ALA A 86 4.25 3.63 -6.24
C ALA A 86 3.88 2.43 -5.37
N PHE A 87 3.79 1.27 -6.01
CA PHE A 87 3.54 0.01 -5.31
C PHE A 87 4.67 -0.30 -4.32
N ASP A 88 4.30 -0.69 -3.09
CA ASP A 88 5.24 -0.95 -2.00
C ASP A 88 6.05 -2.24 -2.15
N GLY A 89 5.69 -3.07 -3.13
CA GLY A 89 6.37 -4.33 -3.44
C GLY A 89 6.03 -5.49 -2.51
N ARG A 90 5.10 -5.31 -1.56
CA ARG A 90 4.63 -6.38 -0.66
C ARG A 90 3.69 -7.33 -1.38
N GLU A 91 3.63 -8.58 -0.94
CA GLU A 91 2.68 -9.54 -1.52
C GLU A 91 1.22 -9.18 -1.19
N LYS A 92 0.29 -9.67 -2.02
CA LYS A 92 -1.18 -9.59 -1.81
C LYS A 92 -1.74 -8.17 -1.70
N ALA A 93 -1.44 -7.34 -2.69
CA ALA A 93 -2.04 -6.01 -2.87
C ALA A 93 -3.50 -6.08 -3.32
N TYR A 94 -4.37 -6.52 -2.41
CA TYR A 94 -5.82 -6.51 -2.64
C TYR A 94 -6.32 -5.08 -2.81
N ASP A 95 -7.37 -4.93 -3.63
CA ASP A 95 -8.12 -3.68 -3.79
C ASP A 95 -7.24 -2.47 -4.19
N ALA A 96 -6.14 -2.71 -4.92
CA ALA A 96 -5.16 -1.69 -5.27
C ALA A 96 -5.80 -0.45 -5.95
N VAL A 97 -6.74 -0.66 -6.88
CA VAL A 97 -7.49 0.43 -7.53
C VAL A 97 -8.33 1.21 -6.52
N ALA A 98 -9.05 0.51 -5.63
CA ALA A 98 -9.88 1.16 -4.61
C ALA A 98 -9.03 1.93 -3.59
N TRP A 99 -7.82 1.45 -3.29
CA TRP A 99 -6.86 2.16 -2.45
C TRP A 99 -6.34 3.46 -3.07
N LEU A 100 -6.03 3.49 -4.37
CA LEU A 100 -5.66 4.74 -5.04
C LEU A 100 -6.81 5.75 -4.96
N ARG A 101 -8.04 5.31 -5.29
CA ARG A 101 -9.24 6.16 -5.16
C ARG A 101 -9.41 6.68 -3.74
N TYR A 102 -9.22 5.82 -2.75
CA TYR A 102 -9.32 6.20 -1.34
C TYR A 102 -8.28 7.25 -0.95
N LEU A 103 -6.99 7.03 -1.27
CA LEU A 103 -5.93 7.97 -0.93
C LEU A 103 -6.19 9.35 -1.55
N ILE A 104 -6.57 9.37 -2.83
CA ILE A 104 -6.85 10.60 -3.55
C ILE A 104 -8.02 11.35 -2.90
N ARG A 105 -9.15 10.68 -2.72
CA ARG A 105 -10.37 11.27 -2.12
C ARG A 105 -10.20 11.67 -0.66
N ALA A 106 -9.45 10.89 0.12
CA ALA A 106 -9.33 11.09 1.56
C ALA A 106 -8.27 12.14 1.93
N PHE A 107 -7.16 12.21 1.18
CA PHE A 107 -5.99 12.98 1.59
C PHE A 107 -5.38 13.90 0.53
N LEU A 108 -5.51 13.61 -0.76
CA LEU A 108 -4.68 14.28 -1.77
C LEU A 108 -5.42 15.38 -2.53
N ALA A 109 -6.60 15.06 -3.06
CA ALA A 109 -7.32 15.94 -3.96
C ALA A 109 -7.84 17.20 -3.26
N PRO A 110 -8.03 18.31 -4.00
CA PRO A 110 -8.82 19.46 -3.55
C PRO A 110 -10.15 19.04 -2.94
N GLY A 111 -10.38 19.43 -1.69
CA GLY A 111 -11.60 19.08 -0.93
C GLY A 111 -11.58 17.66 -0.36
N ALA A 112 -10.40 17.07 -0.14
CA ALA A 112 -10.26 15.76 0.46
C ALA A 112 -11.03 15.62 1.78
N GLU A 113 -11.57 14.44 2.07
CA GLU A 113 -12.41 14.22 3.25
C GLU A 113 -11.74 14.62 4.59
N ALA A 114 -10.43 14.38 4.72
CA ALA A 114 -9.68 14.72 5.92
C ALA A 114 -9.58 16.23 6.16
N SER A 115 -9.72 17.06 5.12
CA SER A 115 -9.67 18.52 5.23
C SER A 115 -10.91 19.12 5.90
N ALA A 116 -12.02 18.38 5.95
CA ALA A 116 -13.27 18.83 6.57
C ALA A 116 -13.28 18.66 8.11
N GLY A 117 -12.35 17.86 8.66
CA GLY A 117 -12.25 17.59 10.09
C GLY A 117 -11.44 18.64 10.84
N THR A 118 -11.51 18.57 12.18
CA THR A 118 -10.65 19.37 13.09
C THR A 118 -9.54 18.51 13.71
N ASP A 119 -9.17 17.40 13.06
CA ASP A 119 -8.16 16.48 13.58
C ASP A 119 -6.77 17.13 13.52
N PRO A 120 -6.09 17.34 14.67
CA PRO A 120 -4.80 18.01 14.71
C PRO A 120 -3.72 17.37 13.83
N GLN A 121 -3.82 16.06 13.54
CA GLN A 121 -2.83 15.37 12.71
C GLN A 121 -2.77 15.92 11.27
N PHE A 122 -3.81 16.62 10.81
CA PHE A 122 -3.89 17.19 9.46
C PHE A 122 -3.55 18.69 9.39
N THR A 123 -3.08 19.29 10.49
CA THR A 123 -2.74 20.73 10.53
C THR A 123 -1.69 21.12 9.47
N GLY A 124 -0.80 20.19 9.09
CA GLY A 124 0.24 20.40 8.07
C GLY A 124 -0.10 19.91 6.66
N PHE A 125 -1.34 19.48 6.41
CA PHE A 125 -1.76 19.01 5.08
C PHE A 125 -2.25 20.18 4.21
N SER A 126 -1.91 20.11 2.93
CA SER A 126 -2.25 21.09 1.90
C SER A 126 -3.55 20.75 1.16
N PHE A 127 -3.81 19.46 0.90
CA PHE A 127 -5.01 18.96 0.23
C PHE A 127 -5.27 19.60 -1.15
N ASP A 128 -4.22 19.94 -1.90
CA ASP A 128 -4.31 20.65 -3.17
C ASP A 128 -3.67 19.89 -4.33
N HIS A 129 -3.48 18.57 -4.17
CA HIS A 129 -2.73 17.76 -5.12
C HIS A 129 -3.60 17.25 -6.27
N VAL A 130 -3.00 17.25 -7.46
CA VAL A 130 -3.48 16.59 -8.66
C VAL A 130 -2.62 15.36 -8.90
N CYS A 131 -3.29 14.22 -9.08
CA CYS A 131 -2.65 12.94 -9.34
C CYS A 131 -2.86 12.54 -10.80
N ASP A 132 -1.76 12.15 -11.47
CA ASP A 132 -1.77 11.68 -12.86
C ASP A 132 -0.76 10.56 -13.04
N GLY A 133 -1.08 9.55 -13.85
CA GLY A 133 -0.11 8.52 -14.20
C GLY A 133 -0.72 7.20 -14.59
N ALA A 134 0.11 6.18 -14.64
CA ALA A 134 -0.31 4.85 -15.04
C ALA A 134 0.51 3.77 -14.34
N VAL A 135 -0.17 2.69 -13.97
CA VAL A 135 0.44 1.51 -13.37
C VAL A 135 -0.08 0.27 -14.08
N ALA A 136 0.80 -0.48 -14.72
CA ALA A 136 0.48 -1.79 -15.28
C ALA A 136 0.38 -2.80 -14.13
N ALA A 137 -0.66 -3.64 -14.14
CA ALA A 137 -0.89 -4.70 -13.17
C ALA A 137 -0.97 -6.05 -13.89
N CYS A 138 -0.21 -7.04 -13.42
CA CYS A 138 -0.23 -8.41 -13.94
C CYS A 138 -0.46 -9.41 -12.81
N ARG A 139 -1.61 -10.10 -12.83
CA ARG A 139 -1.98 -11.11 -11.84
C ARG A 139 -1.28 -12.43 -12.16
N ARG A 140 -0.52 -12.98 -11.21
CA ARG A 140 0.38 -14.11 -11.44
C ARG A 140 -0.28 -15.48 -11.54
N ASP A 141 -1.51 -15.64 -11.08
CA ASP A 141 -2.24 -16.92 -11.10
C ASP A 141 -3.18 -17.04 -12.30
N THR A 142 -3.52 -15.94 -12.97
CA THR A 142 -4.39 -15.93 -14.15
C THR A 142 -3.76 -15.28 -15.38
N GLY A 143 -2.64 -14.55 -15.24
CA GLY A 143 -2.09 -13.73 -16.31
C GLY A 143 -2.98 -12.53 -16.69
N ARG A 144 -4.01 -12.21 -15.90
CA ARG A 144 -4.83 -11.02 -16.12
C ARG A 144 -3.94 -9.78 -16.09
N THR A 145 -3.97 -9.01 -17.16
CA THR A 145 -3.21 -7.77 -17.29
C THR A 145 -4.17 -6.59 -17.41
N SER A 146 -3.97 -5.58 -16.58
CA SER A 146 -4.70 -4.32 -16.65
C SER A 146 -3.76 -3.12 -16.53
N LEU A 147 -4.27 -1.96 -16.88
CA LEU A 147 -3.65 -0.66 -16.66
C LEU A 147 -4.53 0.13 -15.70
N ILE A 148 -3.99 0.52 -14.57
CA ILE A 148 -4.60 1.51 -13.69
C ILE A 148 -4.18 2.86 -14.23
N LEU A 149 -5.15 3.65 -14.66
CA LEU A 149 -4.95 5.00 -15.18
C LEU A 149 -5.43 6.00 -14.12
N VAL A 150 -4.61 6.99 -13.84
CA VAL A 150 -5.00 8.14 -13.02
C VAL A 150 -4.91 9.39 -13.88
N THR A 151 -6.00 10.14 -13.97
CA THR A 151 -6.07 11.38 -14.74
C THR A 151 -6.90 12.39 -13.99
N ASP A 152 -6.29 13.52 -13.63
CA ASP A 152 -6.93 14.58 -12.85
C ASP A 152 -7.67 14.03 -11.62
N ASN A 153 -6.96 13.26 -10.78
CA ASN A 153 -7.48 12.59 -9.58
C ASN A 153 -8.53 11.49 -9.81
N GLU A 154 -9.00 11.26 -11.04
CA GLU A 154 -9.89 10.16 -11.36
C GLU A 154 -9.10 8.89 -11.66
N VAL A 155 -9.57 7.75 -11.12
CA VAL A 155 -8.88 6.46 -11.26
C VAL A 155 -9.75 5.49 -12.04
N ASP A 156 -9.23 5.02 -13.15
CA ASP A 156 -9.83 4.00 -14.01
C ASP A 156 -8.96 2.75 -14.10
N GLU A 157 -9.59 1.62 -14.39
CA GLU A 157 -8.88 0.38 -14.69
C GLU A 157 -9.28 -0.11 -16.08
N LEU A 158 -8.30 -0.18 -16.97
CA LEU A 158 -8.44 -0.74 -18.31
C LEU A 158 -7.90 -2.17 -18.32
N VAL A 159 -8.77 -3.16 -18.53
CA VAL A 159 -8.34 -4.54 -18.74
C VAL A 159 -7.76 -4.69 -20.14
N LEU A 160 -6.48 -5.03 -20.23
CA LEU A 160 -5.79 -5.27 -21.49
C LEU A 160 -5.92 -6.74 -21.90
N MET A 161 -5.74 -7.65 -20.93
CA MET A 161 -5.90 -9.08 -21.10
C MET A 161 -6.70 -9.64 -19.92
N PRO A 162 -7.81 -10.34 -20.15
CA PRO A 162 -8.66 -10.84 -19.06
C PRO A 162 -7.99 -11.95 -18.24
N GLY A 163 -6.95 -12.59 -18.77
CA GLY A 163 -6.30 -13.75 -18.18
C GLY A 163 -7.01 -15.07 -18.53
N VAL A 164 -6.49 -16.17 -18.02
CA VAL A 164 -7.16 -17.48 -18.03
C VAL A 164 -8.19 -17.58 -16.90
N PRO A 165 -9.21 -18.44 -17.03
CA PRO A 165 -10.12 -18.77 -15.92
C PRO A 165 -9.37 -19.23 -14.66
N GLU A 166 -9.92 -18.96 -13.48
CA GLU A 166 -9.25 -19.26 -12.19
C GLU A 166 -9.10 -20.76 -11.89
N ASP A 167 -9.86 -21.61 -12.58
CA ASP A 167 -9.74 -23.08 -12.50
C ASP A 167 -8.63 -23.64 -13.40
N VAL A 168 -8.00 -22.81 -14.23
CA VAL A 168 -6.87 -23.19 -15.07
C VAL A 168 -5.56 -22.91 -14.33
N VAL A 169 -4.69 -23.92 -14.28
CA VAL A 169 -3.33 -23.77 -13.73
C VAL A 169 -2.49 -22.93 -14.69
N TRP A 170 -2.28 -21.66 -14.35
CA TRP A 170 -1.32 -20.80 -15.03
C TRP A 170 0.10 -21.12 -14.56
N ALA A 171 0.99 -21.46 -15.50
CA ALA A 171 2.35 -21.86 -15.18
C ALA A 171 3.28 -20.70 -14.73
N GLY A 172 2.74 -19.48 -14.62
CA GLY A 172 3.51 -18.27 -14.36
C GLY A 172 4.33 -17.82 -15.58
N LEU A 173 4.88 -16.62 -15.51
CA LEU A 173 5.76 -16.06 -16.54
C LEU A 173 7.23 -16.23 -16.13
N PRO A 174 8.17 -16.47 -17.07
CA PRO A 174 9.58 -16.72 -16.71
C PRO A 174 10.25 -15.60 -15.90
N TYR A 175 9.82 -14.34 -16.07
CA TYR A 175 10.35 -13.24 -15.28
C TYR A 175 9.89 -13.30 -13.81
N GLU A 176 8.72 -13.88 -13.53
CA GLU A 176 8.18 -14.02 -12.17
C GLU A 176 9.09 -14.94 -11.34
N GLU A 177 9.61 -16.01 -11.95
CA GLU A 177 10.60 -16.89 -11.32
C GLU A 177 11.88 -16.14 -10.93
N GLU A 178 12.37 -15.24 -11.80
CA GLU A 178 13.56 -14.44 -11.50
C GLU A 178 13.32 -13.42 -10.39
N VAL A 179 12.13 -12.79 -10.37
CA VAL A 179 11.72 -11.90 -9.28
C VAL A 179 11.68 -12.66 -7.95
N ASP A 180 11.12 -13.87 -7.93
CA ASP A 180 11.02 -14.68 -6.72
C ASP A 180 12.38 -15.18 -6.24
N ARG A 181 13.26 -15.61 -7.16
CA ARG A 181 14.65 -15.93 -6.85
C ARG A 181 15.38 -14.73 -6.25
N ALA A 182 15.19 -13.53 -6.80
CA ALA A 182 15.81 -12.32 -6.29
C ALA A 182 15.32 -11.98 -4.87
N ARG A 183 14.00 -12.09 -4.62
CA ARG A 183 13.39 -11.90 -3.29
C ARG A 183 13.94 -12.91 -2.27
N GLN A 184 14.01 -14.19 -2.62
CA GLN A 184 14.58 -15.23 -1.75
C GLN A 184 16.04 -14.96 -1.39
N ARG A 185 16.86 -14.54 -2.38
CA ARG A 185 18.26 -14.16 -2.13
C ARG A 185 18.37 -12.95 -1.19
N ALA A 186 17.53 -11.93 -1.37
CA ALA A 186 17.52 -10.75 -0.51
C ALA A 186 17.11 -11.10 0.93
N ALA A 187 16.09 -11.94 1.11
CA ALA A 187 15.65 -12.41 2.42
C ALA A 187 16.75 -13.21 3.13
N ALA A 188 17.41 -14.15 2.44
CA ALA A 188 18.51 -14.92 3.00
C ALA A 188 19.69 -14.04 3.43
N ARG A 189 20.03 -13.01 2.63
CA ARG A 189 21.08 -12.03 2.99
C ARG A 189 20.72 -11.23 4.23
N ARG A 190 19.46 -10.83 4.37
CA ARG A 190 18.97 -10.08 5.54
C ARG A 190 19.02 -10.94 6.80
N ALA A 191 18.53 -12.19 6.74
CA ALA A 191 18.60 -13.12 7.88
C ALA A 191 20.05 -13.34 8.35
N ALA A 192 20.98 -13.57 7.41
CA ALA A 192 22.40 -13.74 7.74
C ALA A 192 23.05 -12.48 8.33
N TYR A 193 22.57 -11.28 7.99
CA TYR A 193 23.01 -10.04 8.60
C TYR A 193 22.49 -9.88 10.04
N ASP A 194 21.21 -10.18 10.26
CA ASP A 194 20.57 -10.08 11.57
C ASP A 194 21.19 -11.08 12.57
N GLU A 195 21.49 -12.32 12.14
CA GLU A 195 22.21 -13.31 12.97
C GLU A 195 23.60 -12.81 13.42
N ARG A 196 24.32 -12.08 12.55
CA ARG A 196 25.64 -11.51 12.87
C ARG A 196 25.56 -10.34 13.85
N LEU A 197 24.46 -9.59 13.83
CA LEU A 197 24.21 -8.50 14.78
C LEU A 197 23.86 -9.04 16.16
N VAL A 198 23.01 -10.07 16.25
CA VAL A 198 22.62 -10.71 17.51
C VAL A 198 23.82 -11.41 18.17
N GLY A 199 24.72 -12.02 17.39
CA GLY A 199 25.96 -12.63 17.90
C GLY A 199 27.04 -11.65 18.39
N ARG A 200 26.80 -10.33 18.34
CA ARG A 200 27.75 -9.28 18.77
C ARG A 200 27.38 -8.59 20.09
N VAL A 201 26.31 -8.99 20.77
CA VAL A 201 25.98 -8.45 22.11
C VAL A 201 27.00 -9.00 23.11
N PRO A 202 27.89 -8.18 23.72
CA PRO A 202 28.81 -8.66 24.73
C PRO A 202 28.04 -8.96 26.02
N THR A 203 28.26 -10.14 26.59
CA THR A 203 27.91 -10.50 27.98
C THR A 203 28.75 -9.73 28.99
#